data_AF-A0A1F7WFS0-F1
#
_entry.id   AF-A0A1F7WFS0-F1
#
_cell.length_a   1.000
_cell.length_b   1.000
_cell.length_c   1.000
_cell.angle_alpha   90.00
_cell.angle_beta   90.00
_cell.angle_gamma   90.00
#
_symmetry.space_group_name_H-M   'P 1'
#
loop_
_entity.id
_entity.type
_entity.pdbx_description
1 polymer ?
#
loop_
_entity_poly.entity_id
_entity_poly.type
_entity_poly.pdbx_seq_one_letter_code
_entity_poly.pdbx_strand_id
1 'polypeptide(L)'
;MDILIRAKRERVEHKFKNKVPAGTEYCYWTGIHPRNPALNIFSKVMFTNGLFVYAEGKILDVSEEGLCFEPLREVNYLQPKVAPTRGFTYVEGTKNEKW
;
A
#
# COMPACT_ATOMS: atom_id res chain seq x y z
N MET A 1 5.87 10.54 -1.14
CA MET A 1 6.43 9.20 -1.48
C MET A 1 5.37 8.15 -1.20
N ASP A 2 5.28 7.11 -2.02
CA ASP A 2 4.35 6.00 -1.83
C ASP A 2 5.01 4.83 -1.09
N ILE A 3 4.22 3.89 -0.57
CA ILE A 3 4.70 2.66 0.09
C ILE A 3 4.33 1.45 -0.75
N LEU A 4 5.29 0.56 -0.96
CA LEU A 4 5.12 -0.75 -1.58
C LEU A 4 5.40 -1.86 -0.55
N ILE A 5 4.43 -2.69 -0.23
CA ILE A 5 4.52 -3.76 0.76
C ILE A 5 4.54 -5.11 0.05
N ARG A 6 5.54 -5.94 0.34
CA ARG A 6 5.55 -7.33 -0.15
C ARG A 6 4.73 -8.21 0.78
N ALA A 7 3.63 -8.76 0.28
CA ALA A 7 2.76 -9.65 1.04
C ALA A 7 2.11 -10.70 0.13
N LYS A 8 1.67 -11.81 0.72
CA LYS A 8 0.76 -12.74 0.04
C LYS A 8 -0.62 -12.10 -0.07
N ARG A 9 -1.30 -12.31 -1.20
CA ARG A 9 -2.64 -11.76 -1.45
C ARG A 9 -3.64 -12.17 -0.37
N GLU A 10 -3.58 -13.41 0.10
CA GLU A 10 -4.46 -13.93 1.17
C GLU A 10 -4.42 -13.06 2.43
N ARG A 11 -3.26 -12.46 2.77
CA ARG A 11 -3.13 -11.61 3.96
C ARG A 11 -3.83 -10.27 3.84
N VAL A 12 -4.17 -9.88 2.62
CA VAL A 12 -4.68 -8.54 2.28
C VAL A 12 -6.12 -8.62 1.76
N GLU A 13 -6.61 -9.82 1.44
CA GLU A 13 -7.89 -9.99 0.75
C GLU A 13 -9.09 -9.41 1.50
N HIS A 14 -9.13 -9.59 2.83
CA HIS A 14 -10.18 -9.04 3.70
C HIS A 14 -10.18 -7.50 3.79
N LYS A 15 -9.22 -6.82 3.14
CA LYS A 15 -9.11 -5.36 3.10
C LYS A 15 -9.53 -4.78 1.74
N PHE A 16 -9.88 -5.61 0.76
CA PHE A 16 -10.39 -5.11 -0.52
C PHE A 16 -11.77 -4.49 -0.37
N LYS A 17 -12.04 -3.44 -1.17
CA LYS A 17 -13.29 -2.68 -1.16
C LYS A 17 -14.54 -3.55 -1.36
N ASN A 18 -14.43 -4.65 -2.10
CA ASN A 18 -15.52 -5.62 -2.33
C ASN A 18 -15.62 -6.70 -1.23
N LYS A 19 -14.69 -6.74 -0.28
CA LYS A 19 -14.65 -7.72 0.83
C LYS A 19 -14.91 -7.10 2.20
N VAL A 20 -14.68 -5.80 2.35
CA VAL A 20 -15.01 -5.07 3.59
C VAL A 20 -16.52 -4.77 3.68
N PRO A 21 -17.09 -4.62 4.89
CA PRO A 21 -18.47 -4.17 5.05
C PRO A 21 -18.74 -2.82 4.36
N ALA A 22 -19.97 -2.63 3.90
CA ALA A 22 -20.38 -1.35 3.34
C ALA A 22 -20.22 -0.21 4.37
N GLY A 23 -19.70 0.94 3.93
CA GLY A 23 -19.41 2.07 4.82
C GLY A 23 -18.08 1.97 5.56
N THR A 24 -17.27 0.93 5.35
CA THR A 24 -15.90 0.89 5.89
C THR A 24 -15.07 2.02 5.30
N GLU A 25 -14.65 2.97 6.14
CA GLU A 25 -13.86 4.14 5.70
C GLU A 25 -12.35 3.85 5.66
N TYR A 26 -11.87 2.92 6.48
CA TYR A 26 -10.43 2.65 6.61
C TYR A 26 -10.10 1.18 6.94
N CYS A 27 -8.85 0.82 6.72
CA CYS A 27 -8.21 -0.45 7.00
C CYS A 27 -6.85 -0.22 7.66
N TYR A 28 -6.41 -1.17 8.48
CA TYR A 28 -5.09 -1.12 9.13
C TYR A 28 -4.12 -2.16 8.61
N TRP A 29 -2.84 -1.82 8.57
CA TRP A 29 -1.72 -2.75 8.38
C TRP A 29 -0.64 -2.48 9.42
N THR A 30 -0.40 -3.47 10.28
CA THR A 30 0.54 -3.38 11.39
C THR A 30 1.88 -4.05 11.07
N GLY A 31 2.90 -3.77 11.89
CA GLY A 31 4.24 -4.37 11.76
C GLY A 31 5.16 -3.66 10.76
N ILE A 32 4.70 -2.54 10.19
CA ILE A 32 5.49 -1.62 9.38
C ILE A 32 5.43 -0.25 10.04
N HIS A 33 6.59 0.37 10.22
CA HIS A 33 6.73 1.65 10.91
C HIS A 33 7.48 2.61 9.97
N PRO A 34 6.76 3.25 9.03
CA PRO A 34 7.40 4.15 8.10
C PRO A 34 7.86 5.40 8.86
N ARG A 35 9.17 5.66 8.88
CA ARG A 35 9.78 6.84 9.51
C ARG A 35 10.27 7.88 8.50
N ASN A 36 9.88 7.77 7.24
CA ASN A 36 10.33 8.69 6.20
C ASN A 36 9.51 9.99 6.28
N PRO A 37 10.15 11.15 6.57
CA PRO A 37 9.44 12.43 6.65
C PRO A 37 8.85 12.90 5.31
N ALA A 38 9.25 12.30 4.19
CA ALA A 38 8.67 12.58 2.85
C ALA A 38 7.45 11.70 2.52
N LEU A 39 7.04 10.82 3.43
CA LEU A 39 5.77 10.10 3.32
C LEU A 39 4.63 11.05 3.66
N ASN A 40 3.71 11.24 2.72
CA ASN A 40 2.57 12.14 2.90
C ASN A 40 1.31 11.33 3.20
N ILE A 41 0.40 11.90 3.98
CA ILE A 41 -1.00 11.47 4.00
C ILE A 41 -1.55 11.62 2.57
N PHE A 42 -2.44 10.72 2.17
CA PHE A 42 -2.97 10.55 0.81
C PHE A 42 -1.99 10.02 -0.25
N SER A 43 -0.72 9.74 0.11
CA SER A 43 0.15 8.89 -0.72
C SER A 43 -0.45 7.50 -0.91
N LYS A 44 0.02 6.76 -1.92
CA LYS A 44 -0.42 5.38 -2.13
C LYS A 44 0.25 4.40 -1.17
N VAL A 45 -0.52 3.42 -0.72
CA VAL A 45 -0.01 2.14 -0.24
C VAL A 45 -0.34 1.06 -1.28
N MET A 46 0.66 0.28 -1.66
CA MET A 46 0.60 -0.74 -2.70
C MET A 46 1.02 -2.09 -2.11
N PHE A 47 0.41 -3.18 -2.56
CA PHE A 47 0.80 -4.54 -2.17
C PHE A 47 1.24 -5.35 -3.38
N THR A 48 2.38 -6.04 -3.26
CA THR A 48 3.03 -6.77 -4.34
C THR A 48 3.37 -8.21 -3.96
N ASN A 49 3.29 -9.12 -4.93
CA ASN A 49 3.78 -10.49 -4.82
C ASN A 49 5.29 -10.61 -5.13
N GLY A 50 5.94 -9.52 -5.54
CA GLY A 50 7.33 -9.46 -6.00
C GLY A 50 7.48 -9.39 -7.53
N LEU A 51 6.38 -9.40 -8.28
CA LEU A 51 6.34 -9.17 -9.72
C LEU A 51 5.34 -8.06 -10.06
N PHE A 52 4.12 -8.18 -9.53
CA PHE A 52 3.01 -7.27 -9.79
C PHE A 52 2.48 -6.67 -8.49
N VAL A 53 2.10 -5.39 -8.56
CA VAL A 53 1.19 -4.78 -7.59
C VAL A 53 -0.21 -5.29 -7.88
N TYR A 54 -0.82 -5.90 -6.88
CA TYR A 54 -2.13 -6.51 -6.98
C TYR A 54 -3.22 -5.77 -6.19
N ALA A 55 -2.82 -4.82 -5.33
CA ALA A 55 -3.72 -3.99 -4.55
C ALA A 55 -3.11 -2.60 -4.31
N GLU A 56 -3.94 -1.56 -4.34
CA GLU A 56 -3.54 -0.21 -3.91
C GLU A 56 -4.65 0.49 -3.12
N GLY A 57 -4.27 1.38 -2.20
CA GLY A 57 -5.15 2.27 -1.45
C GLY A 57 -4.45 3.59 -1.14
N LYS A 58 -5.17 4.55 -0.56
CA LYS A 58 -4.56 5.80 -0.08
C LYS A 58 -4.31 5.73 1.40
N ILE A 59 -3.14 6.18 1.83
CA ILE A 59 -2.78 6.31 3.23
C ILE A 59 -3.61 7.44 3.85
N LEU A 60 -4.25 7.15 4.97
CA LEU A 60 -5.04 8.10 5.73
C LEU A 60 -4.30 8.56 6.99
N ASP A 61 -3.49 7.68 7.57
CA ASP A 61 -2.67 7.99 8.74
C ASP A 61 -1.47 7.04 8.87
N VAL A 62 -0.43 7.50 9.54
CA VAL A 62 0.78 6.74 9.85
C VAL A 62 1.11 6.95 11.32
N SER A 63 1.03 5.88 12.11
CA SER A 63 1.28 5.92 13.54
C SER A 63 2.37 4.93 13.94
N GLU A 64 2.72 4.93 15.22
CA GLU A 64 3.62 3.91 15.79
C GLU A 64 3.03 2.50 15.72
N GLU A 65 1.73 2.33 15.51
CA GLU A 65 1.10 1.00 15.42
C GLU A 65 1.04 0.47 13.99
N GLY A 66 1.17 1.36 13.00
CA GLY A 66 1.24 0.97 11.58
C GLY A 66 0.65 2.00 10.62
N LEU A 67 0.02 1.48 9.57
CA LEU A 67 -0.58 2.25 8.49
C LEU A 67 -2.10 2.16 8.54
N CYS A 68 -2.76 3.31 8.44
CA CYS A 68 -4.19 3.43 8.17
C CYS A 68 -4.39 3.84 6.71
N PHE A 69 -5.30 3.20 5.98
CA PHE A 69 -5.55 3.47 4.57
C PHE A 69 -6.99 3.15 4.14
N GLU A 70 -7.44 3.74 3.04
CA GLU A 70 -8.74 3.43 2.41
C GLU A 70 -8.84 1.94 2.02
N PRO A 71 -10.03 1.32 2.03
CA PRO A 71 -10.22 -0.02 1.49
C PRO A 71 -9.59 -0.20 0.11
N LEU A 72 -8.91 -1.32 -0.08
CA LEU A 72 -8.02 -1.52 -1.22
C LEU A 72 -8.80 -1.73 -2.51
N ARG A 73 -8.26 -1.16 -3.58
CA ARG A 73 -8.69 -1.45 -4.96
C ARG A 73 -7.83 -2.56 -5.53
N GLU A 74 -8.47 -3.47 -6.25
CA GLU A 74 -7.76 -4.46 -7.05
C GLU A 74 -7.11 -3.77 -8.26
N VAL A 75 -5.83 -4.04 -8.46
CA VAL A 75 -5.03 -3.52 -9.58
C VAL A 75 -4.13 -4.62 -10.11
N ASN A 76 -3.54 -4.42 -11.29
CA ASN A 76 -2.56 -5.33 -11.85
C ASN A 76 -1.57 -4.55 -12.73
N TYR A 77 -0.41 -4.22 -12.18
CA TYR A 77 0.69 -3.60 -12.91
C TYR A 77 2.04 -4.03 -12.33
N LEU A 78 3.11 -3.91 -13.12
CA LEU A 78 4.45 -4.28 -12.67
C LEU A 78 4.88 -3.47 -11.44
N GLN A 79 5.49 -4.12 -10.46
CA GLN A 79 6.00 -3.39 -9.30
C GLN A 79 7.15 -2.43 -9.68
N PRO A 80 7.28 -1.29 -8.98
CA PRO A 80 8.48 -0.44 -9.09
C PRO A 80 9.76 -1.20 -8.70
N LYS A 81 10.87 -0.94 -9.39
CA LYS A 81 12.17 -1.59 -9.13
C LYS A 81 12.94 -0.85 -8.04
N VAL A 82 12.73 -1.20 -6.77
CA VAL A 82 13.50 -0.65 -5.64
C VAL A 82 13.64 -1.72 -4.53
N ALA A 83 14.79 -1.75 -3.86
CA ALA A 83 15.06 -2.71 -2.77
C ALA A 83 14.20 -2.43 -1.52
N PRO A 84 13.72 -3.46 -0.80
CA PRO A 84 12.91 -3.27 0.39
C PRO A 84 13.72 -2.79 1.59
N THR A 85 13.12 -1.88 2.35
CA THR A 85 13.51 -1.46 3.69
C THR A 85 12.49 -2.02 4.70
N ARG A 86 12.89 -2.99 5.55
CA ARG A 86 12.04 -3.53 6.63
C ARG A 86 10.69 -4.12 6.17
N GLY A 87 10.69 -4.84 5.04
CA GLY A 87 9.50 -5.53 4.52
C GLY A 87 8.59 -4.68 3.62
N PHE A 88 8.96 -3.42 3.38
CA PHE A 88 8.30 -2.53 2.44
C PHE A 88 9.32 -1.65 1.72
N THR A 89 8.91 -0.92 0.70
CA THR A 89 9.79 -0.03 -0.06
C THR A 89 9.11 1.32 -0.20
N TYR A 90 9.86 2.40 -0.03
CA TYR A 90 9.36 3.70 -0.46
C TYR A 90 9.59 3.84 -1.95
N VAL A 91 8.55 4.19 -2.69
CA VAL A 91 8.62 4.38 -4.14
C VAL A 91 8.19 5.79 -4.46
N GLU A 92 8.89 6.43 -5.38
CA GLU A 92 8.40 7.69 -5.93
C GLU A 92 7.12 7.39 -6.69
N GLY A 93 6.05 8.14 -6.39
CA GLY A 93 4.77 7.93 -7.04
C GLY A 93 4.98 8.04 -8.54
N THR A 94 4.65 6.97 -9.26
CA THR A 94 4.76 6.94 -10.72
C THR A 94 3.85 8.02 -11.28
N LYS A 95 4.42 9.19 -11.57
CA LYS A 95 3.80 10.10 -12.55
C LYS A 95 3.74 9.29 -13.83
N ASN A 96 2.54 8.86 -14.21
CA ASN A 96 2.20 8.23 -15.49
C ASN A 96 3.27 8.45 -16.57
N GLU A 97 4.23 7.54 -16.67
CA GLU A 97 5.00 7.39 -17.90
C GLU A 97 4.10 6.57 -18.80
N LYS A 98 3.39 7.29 -19.68
CA LYS A 98 2.73 6.71 -20.85
C LYS A 98 3.81 5.96 -21.61
N TRP A 99 3.67 4.64 -21.71
CA TRP A 99 4.33 3.82 -22.73
C TRP A 99 3.54 3.94 -24.02
#